data_AF-A0A5D2W9F2-F1
#
_entry.id   AF-A0A5D2W9F2-F1
#
_cell.length_a   1.000
_cell.length_b   1.000
_cell.length_c   1.000
_cell.angle_alpha   90.00
_cell.angle_beta   90.00
_cell.angle_gamma   90.00
#
_symmetry.space_group_name_H-M   'P 1'
#
loop_
_entity.id
_entity.type
_entity.pdbx_description
1 polymer ?
#
loop_
_entity_poly.entity_id
_entity_poly.type
_entity_poly.pdbx_seq_one_letter_code
_entity_poly.pdbx_strand_id
1 'polypeptide(L)'
;MIHALTAKNKIGFIDGSIEAHSQDKNPAEFTLWNQCNSMILSWLTHLVEPNLSEGIVHAKIAHQVRIDLRDQFSQKNAPAIFQVQKSITTIT
;
A
#
# COMPACT_ATOMS: atom_id res chain seq x y z
N MET A 1 3.30 -8.30 -8.11
CA MET A 1 2.30 -7.21 -8.04
C MET A 1 2.76 -5.95 -8.78
N ILE A 2 3.90 -5.33 -8.43
CA ILE A 2 4.36 -4.05 -9.03
C ILE A 2 4.47 -4.12 -10.56
N HIS A 3 5.18 -5.10 -11.13
CA HIS A 3 5.30 -5.23 -12.59
C HIS A 3 3.95 -5.37 -13.32
N ALA A 4 3.00 -6.10 -12.72
CA ALA A 4 1.66 -6.27 -13.29
C ALA A 4 0.83 -4.97 -13.24
N LEU A 5 1.00 -4.17 -12.18
CA LEU A 5 0.37 -2.86 -12.05
C LEU A 5 0.98 -1.85 -13.02
N THR A 6 2.32 -1.83 -13.16
CA THR A 6 3.03 -0.99 -14.12
C THR A 6 2.60 -1.32 -15.55
N ALA A 7 2.54 -2.60 -15.92
CA ALA A 7 2.09 -3.02 -17.25
C ALA A 7 0.64 -2.58 -17.58
N LYS A 8 -0.19 -2.35 -16.55
CA LYS A 8 -1.57 -1.87 -16.68
C LYS A 8 -1.74 -0.37 -16.44
N ASN A 9 -0.65 0.38 -16.27
CA ASN A 9 -0.67 1.81 -15.89
C ASN A 9 -1.46 2.10 -14.59
N LYS A 10 -1.42 1.17 -13.64
CA LYS A 10 -2.14 1.25 -12.35
C LYS A 10 -1.23 1.49 -11.15
N ILE A 11 0.08 1.66 -11.35
CA ILE A 11 1.02 1.89 -10.26
C ILE A 11 0.68 3.15 -9.45
N GLY A 12 0.05 4.13 -10.11
CA GLY A 12 -0.34 5.39 -9.48
C GLY A 12 -1.36 5.27 -8.34
N PHE A 13 -2.13 4.17 -8.30
CA PHE A 13 -3.04 3.89 -7.18
C PHE A 13 -2.30 3.42 -5.91
N ILE A 14 -1.07 2.92 -6.06
CA ILE A 14 -0.21 2.47 -4.96
C ILE A 14 0.69 3.60 -4.48
N ASP A 15 1.29 4.37 -5.40
CA ASP A 15 2.20 5.48 -5.05
C ASP A 15 1.48 6.80 -4.73
N GLY A 16 0.20 6.93 -5.09
CA GLY A 16 -0.64 8.11 -4.81
C GLY A 16 -0.70 9.13 -5.95
N SER A 17 0.00 8.91 -7.06
CA SER A 17 -0.03 9.82 -8.22
C SER A 17 -1.36 9.82 -8.99
N ILE A 18 -2.21 8.80 -8.80
CA ILE A 18 -3.59 8.77 -9.32
C ILE A 18 -4.55 9.04 -8.17
N GLU A 19 -4.96 10.30 -8.04
CA GLU A 19 -5.91 10.76 -7.04
C GLU A 19 -7.36 10.44 -7.41
N ALA A 20 -8.24 10.38 -6.39
CA ALA A 20 -9.66 10.20 -6.61
C ALA A 20 -10.26 11.43 -7.30
N HIS A 21 -11.03 11.20 -8.36
CA HIS A 21 -11.82 12.27 -8.98
C HIS A 21 -12.95 12.72 -8.06
N SER A 22 -13.37 13.98 -8.17
CA SER A 22 -14.54 14.47 -7.43
C SER A 22 -15.79 13.73 -7.89
N GLN A 23 -16.48 13.08 -6.95
CA GLN A 23 -17.70 12.32 -7.21
C GLN A 23 -18.82 13.21 -7.77
N ASP A 24 -18.94 14.45 -7.30
CA ASP A 24 -20.00 15.38 -7.73
C ASP A 24 -19.71 16.00 -9.11
N LYS A 25 -18.43 16.23 -9.43
CA LYS A 25 -18.04 16.88 -10.69
C LYS A 25 -17.82 15.87 -11.83
N ASN A 26 -17.33 14.67 -11.52
CA ASN A 26 -16.88 13.67 -12.48
C ASN A 26 -17.27 12.25 -12.01
N PRO A 27 -18.58 11.93 -11.98
CA PRO A 27 -19.09 10.68 -11.39
C PRO A 27 -18.65 9.43 -12.15
N ALA A 28 -18.49 9.51 -13.47
CA ALA A 28 -18.05 8.39 -14.30
C ALA A 28 -16.58 8.03 -14.03
N GLU A 29 -15.71 9.03 -14.00
CA GLU A 29 -14.29 8.91 -13.70
C GLU A 29 -14.07 8.44 -12.26
N PHE A 30 -14.85 8.96 -11.31
CA PHE A 30 -14.84 8.46 -9.93
C PHE A 30 -15.21 6.97 -9.86
N THR A 31 -16.23 6.55 -10.61
CA THR A 31 -16.66 5.15 -10.66
C THR A 31 -15.55 4.24 -11.19
N LEU A 32 -14.89 4.64 -12.29
CA LEU A 32 -13.77 3.89 -12.86
C LEU A 32 -12.56 3.85 -11.91
N TRP A 33 -12.25 4.97 -11.26
CA TRP A 33 -11.21 5.06 -10.24
C TRP A 33 -11.52 4.11 -9.08
N ASN A 34 -12.75 4.12 -8.58
CA ASN A 34 -13.17 3.30 -7.45
C ASN A 34 -13.11 1.79 -7.78
N GLN A 35 -13.48 1.38 -9.00
CA GLN A 35 -13.31 -0.01 -9.45
C GLN A 35 -11.84 -0.44 -9.45
N CYS A 36 -10.96 0.41 -9.97
CA CYS A 36 -9.52 0.14 -9.99
C CYS A 36 -8.94 0.04 -8.58
N ASN A 37 -9.28 0.99 -7.72
CA ASN A 37 -8.87 1.02 -6.33
C ASN A 37 -9.36 -0.22 -5.57
N SER A 38 -10.62 -0.62 -5.76
CA SER A 38 -11.21 -1.81 -5.12
C SER A 38 -10.54 -3.12 -5.55
N MET A 39 -10.21 -3.25 -6.85
CA MET A 39 -9.47 -4.41 -7.35
C MET A 39 -8.07 -4.51 -6.72
N ILE A 40 -7.39 -3.38 -6.58
CA ILE A 40 -6.05 -3.33 -5.97
C ILE A 40 -6.13 -3.63 -4.47
N LEU A 41 -7.12 -3.10 -3.76
CA LEU A 41 -7.39 -3.44 -2.36
C LEU A 41 -7.60 -4.94 -2.19
N SER A 42 -8.41 -5.57 -3.05
CA SER A 42 -8.60 -7.02 -3.04
C SER A 42 -7.26 -7.77 -3.19
N TRP A 43 -6.41 -7.36 -4.13
CA TRP A 43 -5.08 -7.96 -4.26
C TRP A 43 -4.21 -7.77 -3.03
N LEU A 44 -4.22 -6.58 -2.41
CA LEU A 44 -3.48 -6.31 -1.19
C LEU A 44 -3.96 -7.21 -0.03
N THR A 45 -5.28 -7.33 0.16
CA THR A 45 -5.87 -8.18 1.20
C THR A 45 -5.46 -9.65 1.05
N HIS A 46 -5.38 -10.16 -0.18
CA HIS A 46 -5.01 -11.56 -0.45
C HIS A 46 -3.49 -11.81 -0.43
N LEU A 47 -2.66 -10.77 -0.46
CA LEU A 47 -1.20 -10.90 -0.48
C LEU A 47 -0.56 -10.80 0.90
N VAL A 48 -1.26 -10.27 1.89
CA VAL A 48 -0.76 -10.14 3.26
C VAL A 48 -1.16 -11.33 4.13
N GLU A 49 -0.41 -11.56 5.19
CA GLU A 49 -0.77 -12.56 6.20
C GLU A 49 -2.14 -12.25 6.83
N PRO A 50 -2.90 -13.26 7.28
CA PRO A 50 -4.26 -13.07 7.81
C PRO A 50 -4.39 -12.08 8.97
N ASN A 51 -3.35 -11.96 9.79
CA ASN A 51 -3.26 -10.99 10.89
C ASN A 51 -3.16 -9.53 10.42
N LEU A 52 -2.70 -9.29 9.20
CA LEU A 52 -2.58 -7.97 8.59
C LEU A 52 -3.77 -7.67 7.68
N SER A 53 -4.41 -8.69 7.12
CA SER A 53 -5.54 -8.53 6.20
C SER A 53 -6.76 -7.91 6.88
N GLU A 54 -6.99 -8.18 8.18
CA GLU A 54 -8.08 -7.62 8.97
C GLU A 54 -8.09 -6.07 8.97
N GLY A 55 -6.90 -5.45 9.03
CA GLY A 55 -6.75 -3.99 8.95
C GLY A 55 -7.00 -3.43 7.54
N ILE A 56 -6.84 -4.24 6.50
CA ILE A 56 -6.99 -3.84 5.10
C ILE A 56 -8.44 -3.95 4.63
N VAL A 57 -9.25 -4.85 5.21
CA VAL A 57 -10.65 -5.08 4.80
C VAL A 57 -11.51 -3.83 4.86
N HIS A 58 -11.21 -2.90 5.79
CA HIS A 58 -11.93 -1.64 5.94
C HIS A 58 -11.28 -0.45 5.23
N ALA A 59 -10.17 -0.68 4.54
CA ALA A 59 -9.46 0.38 3.86
C ALA A 59 -10.24 0.87 2.63
N LYS A 60 -10.33 2.20 2.51
CA LYS A 60 -11.02 2.84 1.38
C LYS A 60 -10.10 3.13 0.21
N ILE A 61 -8.79 3.24 0.44
CA ILE A 61 -7.81 3.69 -0.55
C ILE A 61 -6.58 2.79 -0.47
N ALA A 62 -6.20 2.19 -1.60
CA ALA A 62 -5.04 1.30 -1.70
C ALA A 62 -3.72 2.02 -1.33
N HIS A 63 -3.60 3.29 -1.69
CA HIS A 63 -2.46 4.13 -1.29
C HIS A 63 -2.30 4.21 0.23
N GLN A 64 -3.41 4.38 0.97
CA GLN A 64 -3.36 4.46 2.43
C GLN A 64 -2.88 3.13 3.04
N VAL A 65 -3.39 2.00 2.53
CA VAL A 65 -2.93 0.67 2.95
C VAL A 65 -1.42 0.51 2.79
N ARG A 66 -0.86 0.97 1.67
CA ARG A 66 0.60 0.94 1.47
C ARG A 66 1.33 1.76 2.52
N ILE A 67 0.84 2.96 2.84
CA ILE A 67 1.43 3.82 3.87
C ILE A 67 1.38 3.12 5.23
N ASP A 68 0.21 2.63 5.62
CA ASP A 68 -0.01 2.00 6.92
C ASP A 68 0.90 0.77 7.11
N LEU A 69 0.99 -0.09 6.08
CA LEU A 69 1.89 -1.23 6.09
C LEU A 69 3.34 -0.79 6.20
N ARG A 70 3.78 0.19 5.39
CA ARG A 70 5.15 0.70 5.44
C ARG A 70 5.48 1.20 6.84
N ASP A 71 4.61 2.02 7.43
CA ASP A 71 4.86 2.65 8.71
C ASP A 71 4.87 1.60 9.85
N GLN A 72 3.97 0.62 9.81
CA GLN A 72 3.95 -0.51 10.76
C GLN A 72 5.23 -1.34 10.68
N PHE A 73 5.70 -1.67 9.47
CA PHE A 73 6.93 -2.45 9.29
C PHE A 73 8.18 -1.63 9.59
N SER A 74 8.21 -0.34 9.28
CA SER A 74 9.30 0.56 9.66
C SER A 74 9.47 0.61 11.18
N GLN A 75 8.37 0.71 11.93
CA GLN A 75 8.42 0.67 13.39
C GLN A 75 8.87 -0.69 13.93
N LYS A 76 8.29 -1.79 13.44
CA LYS A 76 8.65 -3.15 13.89
C LYS A 76 10.10 -3.51 13.59
N ASN A 77 10.64 -3.04 12.46
CA ASN A 77 12.01 -3.36 12.03
C ASN A 77 13.07 -2.46 12.66
N ALA A 78 12.71 -1.30 13.23
CA ALA A 78 13.67 -0.36 13.80
C ALA A 78 14.62 -0.99 14.85
N PRO A 79 14.16 -1.82 15.81
CA PRO A 79 15.06 -2.48 16.76
C PRO A 79 16.01 -3.46 16.08
N ALA A 80 15.54 -4.23 15.10
CA ALA A 80 16.37 -5.18 14.36
C ALA A 80 17.46 -4.47 13.55
N ILE A 81 17.10 -3.37 12.88
CA ILE A 81 18.04 -2.50 12.16
C ILE A 81 19.11 -1.98 13.12
N PHE A 82 18.71 -1.48 14.29
CA PHE A 82 19.64 -0.97 15.30
C PHE A 82 20.60 -2.05 15.80
N GLN A 83 20.12 -3.28 16.05
CA GLN A 83 20.97 -4.40 16.47
C GLN A 83 22.01 -4.78 15.42
N VAL A 84 21.60 -4.80 14.14
CA VAL A 84 22.51 -5.07 13.02
C VAL A 84 23.56 -3.95 12.90
N GLN A 85 23.13 -2.69 12.97
CA GLN A 85 24.05 -1.53 12.93
C GLN A 85 25.06 -1.57 14.08
N LYS A 86 24.60 -1.82 15.31
CA LYS A 86 25.46 -1.95 16.49
C LYS A 86 26.48 -3.08 16.35
N SER A 87 26.06 -4.22 15.82
CA SER A 87 26.94 -5.37 15.58
C SER A 87 28.04 -5.01 14.58
N ILE A 88 27.71 -4.31 13.50
CA ILE A 88 28.68 -3.84 12.50
C ILE A 88 29.71 -2.88 13.13
N THR A 89 29.25 -1.91 13.93
CA THR A 89 30.13 -0.95 14.63
C THR A 89 31.01 -1.62 15.68
N THR A 90 30.60 -2.77 16.22
CA THR A 90 31.41 -3.51 17.22
C THR A 90 32.47 -4.38 16.55
N ILE A 91 32.27 -4.76 15.28
CA ILE A 91 33.22 -5.56 14.49
C ILE A 91 34.25 -4.67 13.75
N THR A 92 34.00 -3.37 13.66
CA THR A 92 34.89 -2.36 13.07
C THR A 92 35.67 -1.66 14.17
#